data_AF-A0A1H6VAU3-F1
#
_entry.id   AF-A0A1H6VAU3-F1
#
_cell.length_a   1.000
_cell.length_b   1.000
_cell.length_c   1.000
_cell.angle_alpha   90.00
_cell.angle_beta   90.00
_cell.angle_gamma   90.00
#
_symmetry.space_group_name_H-M   'P 1'
#
loop_
_entity.id
_entity.type
_entity.pdbx_description
1 polymer ?
#
loop_
_entity_poly.entity_id
_entity_poly.type
_entity_poly.pdbx_seq_one_letter_code
_entity_poly.pdbx_strand_id
1 'polypeptide(L)'
;MKDSKTGRYATAAIVIGGIIGTYFFSRPRKKTLETPLDEKRQERVDRNLVTPANATFGVVWSTIYAGTIALAIHQAMPSELANPRYRKAQPWLRLNYILTGIFGYLFSQSDKKSRIGAAITTISMLPAAIGLHRALEIGETEVNGPENILRKFVSLYTGWLTAASAVSATTLVQEAGFARKPEEAKKWALGALPLTTGAGAAIANRLNDPYYLLTLITALTGIAVKQQDRNAEISILAGTLSTYLLAIFQKKMTEEKYFIQKEEVN
;
A
#
# COMPACT_ATOMS: atom_id res chain seq x y z
N MET A 1 33.02 0.45 -8.49
CA MET A 1 32.24 -0.74 -8.92
C MET A 1 31.97 -1.76 -7.82
N LYS A 2 32.91 -2.04 -6.89
CA LYS A 2 32.66 -2.96 -5.76
C LYS A 2 31.55 -2.45 -4.83
N ASP A 3 31.56 -1.15 -4.51
CA ASP A 3 30.57 -0.56 -3.59
C ASP A 3 29.14 -0.55 -4.14
N SER A 4 28.97 -0.43 -5.46
CA SER A 4 27.62 -0.46 -6.06
C SER A 4 27.01 -1.85 -5.96
N LYS A 5 27.79 -2.93 -6.19
CA LYS A 5 27.33 -4.31 -6.03
C LYS A 5 26.93 -4.62 -4.59
N THR A 6 27.77 -4.26 -3.62
CA THR A 6 27.50 -4.52 -2.19
C THR A 6 26.23 -3.81 -1.72
N GLY A 7 25.99 -2.57 -2.17
CA GLY A 7 24.76 -1.83 -1.87
C GLY A 7 23.48 -2.51 -2.39
N ARG A 8 23.53 -3.14 -3.57
CA ARG A 8 22.39 -3.88 -4.14
C ARG A 8 22.04 -5.11 -3.31
N TYR A 9 23.04 -5.91 -2.97
CA TYR A 9 22.83 -7.12 -2.18
C TYR A 9 22.33 -6.77 -0.77
N ALA A 10 22.88 -5.72 -0.15
CA ALA A 10 22.38 -5.22 1.13
C ALA A 10 20.91 -4.77 1.03
N THR A 11 20.54 -4.08 -0.06
CA THR A 11 19.15 -3.69 -0.32
C THR A 11 18.25 -4.92 -0.44
N ALA A 12 18.67 -5.94 -1.22
CA ALA A 12 17.90 -7.17 -1.37
C ALA A 12 17.72 -7.92 -0.05
N ALA A 13 18.77 -8.01 0.76
CA ALA A 13 18.72 -8.61 2.09
C ALA A 13 17.76 -7.86 3.02
N ILE A 14 17.74 -6.52 2.98
CA ILE A 14 16.81 -5.69 3.78
C ILE A 14 15.36 -5.92 3.34
N VAL A 15 15.09 -5.97 2.03
CA VAL A 15 13.74 -6.23 1.51
C VAL A 15 13.24 -7.60 1.95
N ILE A 16 14.01 -8.65 1.65
CA ILE A 16 13.65 -10.03 1.96
C ILE A 16 13.54 -10.23 3.48
N GLY A 17 14.50 -9.71 4.24
CA GLY A 17 14.51 -9.76 5.70
C GLY A 17 13.32 -9.01 6.32
N GLY A 18 12.92 -7.87 5.76
CA GLY A 18 11.75 -7.12 6.20
C GLY A 18 10.45 -7.90 6.01
N ILE A 19 10.27 -8.55 4.85
CA ILE A 19 9.11 -9.40 4.54
C ILE A 19 9.07 -10.64 5.45
N ILE A 20 10.21 -11.30 5.63
CA ILE A 20 10.32 -12.45 6.53
C ILE A 20 10.00 -12.01 7.98
N GLY A 21 10.54 -10.86 8.40
CA GLY A 21 10.27 -10.27 9.70
C GLY A 21 8.78 -10.05 9.95
N THR A 22 8.06 -9.47 8.99
CA THR A 22 6.61 -9.25 9.14
C THR A 22 5.84 -10.55 9.26
N TYR A 23 6.24 -11.60 8.55
CA TYR A 23 5.66 -12.93 8.72
C TYR A 23 5.85 -13.48 10.14
N PHE A 24 7.04 -13.33 10.73
CA PHE A 24 7.29 -13.80 12.10
C PHE A 24 6.61 -12.95 13.17
N PHE A 25 6.53 -11.63 13.00
CA PHE A 25 5.84 -10.74 13.94
C PHE A 25 4.31 -10.88 13.87
N SER A 26 3.78 -11.22 12.70
CA SER A 26 2.33 -11.37 12.47
C SER A 26 1.83 -12.78 12.74
N ARG A 27 2.72 -13.77 12.95
CA ARG A 27 2.33 -15.13 13.31
C ARG A 27 1.60 -15.16 14.65
N PRO A 28 0.43 -15.80 14.74
CA PRO A 28 -0.23 -16.04 16.02
C PRO A 28 0.74 -16.75 16.99
N ARG A 29 0.96 -16.17 18.18
CA ARG A 29 1.76 -16.80 19.23
C ARG A 29 0.96 -17.97 19.83
N LYS A 30 1.04 -19.13 19.17
CA LYS A 30 0.57 -20.49 19.55
C LYS A 30 -0.96 -20.75 19.59
N LYS A 31 -1.34 -21.67 18.67
CA LYS A 31 -2.28 -22.81 18.69
C LYS A 31 -3.81 -22.62 18.79
N THR A 32 -4.44 -22.87 17.62
CA THR A 32 -5.62 -23.72 17.36
C THR A 32 -6.99 -23.41 17.96
N LEU A 33 -7.12 -22.42 18.83
CA LEU A 33 -8.41 -21.91 19.28
C LEU A 33 -8.34 -20.39 19.23
N GLU A 34 -9.29 -19.75 18.54
CA GLU A 34 -9.46 -18.30 18.61
C GLU A 34 -9.53 -17.91 20.08
N THR A 35 -8.51 -17.20 20.57
CA THR A 35 -8.49 -16.80 21.97
C THR A 35 -9.36 -15.54 22.13
N PRO A 36 -9.97 -15.30 23.31
CA PRO A 36 -10.70 -14.04 23.56
C PRO A 36 -9.85 -12.77 23.36
N LEU A 37 -8.52 -12.90 23.33
CA LEU A 37 -7.60 -11.81 23.00
C LEU A 37 -7.55 -11.51 21.49
N ASP A 38 -7.69 -12.54 20.66
CA ASP A 38 -7.76 -12.42 19.20
C ASP A 38 -9.08 -11.79 18.77
N GLU A 39 -10.20 -12.20 19.38
CA GLU A 39 -11.52 -11.58 19.18
C GLU A 39 -11.49 -10.09 19.55
N LYS A 40 -11.01 -9.73 20.74
CA LYS A 40 -10.90 -8.32 21.18
C LYS A 40 -9.95 -7.50 20.30
N ARG A 41 -8.96 -8.14 19.68
CA ARG A 41 -8.06 -7.47 18.73
C ARG A 41 -8.78 -7.22 17.40
N GLN A 42 -9.49 -8.23 16.88
CA GLN A 42 -10.27 -8.12 15.66
C GLN A 42 -11.42 -7.13 15.81
N GLU A 43 -12.15 -7.15 16.94
CA GLU A 43 -13.18 -6.15 17.26
C GLU A 43 -12.63 -4.73 17.22
N ARG A 44 -11.43 -4.50 17.78
CA ARG A 44 -10.78 -3.18 17.74
C ARG A 44 -10.40 -2.74 16.33
N VAL A 45 -9.94 -3.67 15.49
CA VAL A 45 -9.67 -3.37 14.08
C VAL A 45 -10.99 -3.10 13.33
N ASP A 46 -12.04 -3.85 13.64
CA ASP A 46 -13.37 -3.75 13.03
C ASP A 46 -14.14 -2.49 13.44
N ARG A 47 -13.81 -1.90 14.61
CA ARG A 47 -14.28 -0.56 14.97
C ARG A 47 -13.90 0.49 13.94
N ASN A 48 -12.81 0.28 13.20
CA ASN A 48 -12.44 1.16 12.12
C ASN A 48 -13.17 0.76 10.83
N LEU A 49 -14.25 1.49 10.54
CA LEU A 49 -15.17 1.21 9.44
C LEU A 49 -14.53 1.36 8.04
N VAL A 50 -13.40 2.08 7.93
CA VAL A 50 -12.66 2.19 6.66
C VAL A 50 -11.63 1.09 6.47
N THR A 51 -11.51 0.14 7.39
CA THR A 51 -10.62 -1.01 7.23
C THR A 51 -11.22 -2.02 6.25
N PRO A 52 -10.53 -2.40 5.16
CA PRO A 52 -11.03 -3.43 4.25
C PRO A 52 -11.20 -4.80 4.89
N ALA A 53 -11.88 -5.72 4.21
CA ALA A 53 -11.92 -7.14 4.61
C ALA A 53 -10.51 -7.74 4.67
N ASN A 54 -10.26 -8.66 5.62
CA ASN A 54 -8.95 -9.29 5.83
C ASN A 54 -8.38 -9.96 4.55
N ALA A 55 -9.25 -10.57 3.72
CA ALA A 55 -8.84 -11.15 2.45
C ALA A 55 -8.20 -10.13 1.48
N THR A 56 -8.66 -8.88 1.50
CA THR A 56 -8.11 -7.76 0.71
C THR A 56 -6.63 -7.55 1.02
N PHE A 57 -6.26 -7.58 2.31
CA PHE A 57 -4.87 -7.45 2.74
C PHE A 57 -4.01 -8.59 2.21
N GLY A 58 -4.52 -9.83 2.26
CA GLY A 58 -3.80 -11.00 1.75
C GLY A 58 -3.48 -10.90 0.26
N VAL A 59 -4.45 -10.49 -0.56
CA VAL A 59 -4.27 -10.30 -2.01
C VAL A 59 -3.29 -9.17 -2.31
N VAL A 60 -3.47 -8.01 -1.70
CA VAL A 60 -2.66 -6.82 -2.04
C VAL A 60 -1.21 -6.99 -1.56
N TRP A 61 -0.99 -7.41 -0.31
CA TRP A 61 0.37 -7.56 0.22
C TRP A 61 1.15 -8.68 -0.45
N SER A 62 0.53 -9.82 -0.75
CA SER A 62 1.22 -10.90 -1.48
C SER A 62 1.69 -10.43 -2.86
N THR A 63 0.85 -9.68 -3.58
CA THR A 63 1.17 -9.09 -4.88
C THR A 63 2.33 -8.08 -4.78
N ILE A 64 2.27 -7.17 -3.80
CA ILE A 64 3.33 -6.17 -3.56
C ILE A 64 4.65 -6.84 -3.17
N TYR A 65 4.61 -7.84 -2.28
CA TYR A 65 5.81 -8.56 -1.84
C TYR A 65 6.44 -9.34 -2.99
N ALA A 66 5.65 -10.02 -3.83
CA ALA A 66 6.18 -10.68 -5.01
C ALA A 66 6.93 -9.70 -5.93
N GLY A 67 6.30 -8.56 -6.25
CA GLY A 67 6.90 -7.54 -7.12
C GLY A 67 8.14 -6.88 -6.54
N THR A 68 8.13 -6.55 -5.25
CA THR A 68 9.28 -5.89 -4.59
C THR A 68 10.44 -6.85 -4.30
N ILE A 69 10.19 -8.14 -4.07
CA ILE A 69 11.23 -9.19 -4.07
C ILE A 69 11.85 -9.28 -5.47
N ALA A 70 11.02 -9.36 -6.51
CA ALA A 70 11.50 -9.43 -7.88
C ALA A 70 12.33 -8.18 -8.25
N LEU A 71 11.90 -6.98 -7.82
CA LEU A 71 12.65 -5.74 -7.99
C LEU A 71 13.99 -5.75 -7.24
N ALA A 72 13.99 -6.25 -6.01
CA ALA A 72 15.18 -6.38 -5.17
C ALA A 72 16.22 -7.34 -5.77
N ILE A 73 15.77 -8.45 -6.34
CA ILE A 73 16.65 -9.40 -7.04
C ILE A 73 17.13 -8.80 -8.36
N HIS A 74 16.21 -8.26 -9.16
CA HIS A 74 16.51 -7.74 -10.50
C HIS A 74 17.55 -6.62 -10.45
N GLN A 75 17.41 -5.65 -9.54
CA GLN A 75 18.39 -4.58 -9.39
C GLN A 75 19.79 -5.04 -8.96
N ALA A 76 19.91 -6.25 -8.41
CA ALA A 76 21.18 -6.83 -7.96
C ALA A 76 21.88 -7.63 -9.06
N MET A 77 21.21 -7.90 -10.19
CA MET A 77 21.81 -8.61 -11.31
C MET A 77 22.95 -7.80 -11.95
N PRO A 78 24.00 -8.46 -12.48
CA PRO A 78 25.12 -7.78 -13.11
C PRO A 78 24.73 -6.82 -14.24
N SER A 79 23.70 -7.17 -15.02
CA SER A 79 23.16 -6.36 -16.12
C SER A 79 22.57 -5.02 -15.65
N GLU A 80 22.11 -4.95 -14.40
CA GLU A 80 21.37 -3.80 -13.86
C GLU A 80 22.22 -2.86 -12.98
N LEU A 81 23.51 -3.18 -12.79
CA LEU A 81 24.37 -2.40 -11.91
C LEU A 81 24.61 -0.97 -12.40
N ALA A 82 24.54 -0.77 -13.71
CA ALA A 82 24.65 0.55 -14.33
C ALA A 82 23.34 1.34 -14.32
N ASN A 83 22.21 0.71 -13.98
CA ASN A 83 20.89 1.34 -14.02
C ASN A 83 20.78 2.49 -13.00
N PRO A 84 20.68 3.76 -13.46
CA PRO A 84 20.70 4.92 -12.57
C PRO A 84 19.43 5.03 -11.72
N ARG A 85 18.27 4.63 -12.26
CA ARG A 85 16.98 4.65 -11.55
C ARG A 85 16.99 3.72 -10.35
N TYR A 86 17.42 2.47 -10.56
CA TYR A 86 17.61 1.56 -9.44
C TYR A 86 18.59 2.13 -8.42
N ARG A 87 19.67 2.81 -8.85
CA ARG A 87 20.66 3.34 -7.90
C ARG A 87 20.02 4.38 -6.98
N LYS A 88 19.22 5.30 -7.55
CA LYS A 88 18.43 6.30 -6.82
C LYS A 88 17.37 5.66 -5.92
N ALA A 89 16.77 4.54 -6.33
CA ALA A 89 15.69 3.85 -5.62
C ALA A 89 16.13 3.13 -4.33
N GLN A 90 17.39 2.69 -4.24
CA GLN A 90 17.91 1.92 -3.08
C GLN A 90 17.63 2.52 -1.69
N PRO A 91 17.94 3.79 -1.38
CA PRO A 91 17.66 4.37 -0.07
C PRO A 91 16.16 4.33 0.27
N TRP A 92 15.29 4.62 -0.69
CA TRP A 92 13.84 4.60 -0.51
C TRP A 92 13.28 3.20 -0.28
N LEU A 93 13.81 2.21 -1.00
CA LEU A 93 13.42 0.82 -0.84
C LEU A 93 13.84 0.28 0.53
N ARG A 94 15.07 0.59 0.97
CA ARG A 94 15.57 0.23 2.30
C ARG A 94 14.73 0.88 3.41
N LEU A 95 14.47 2.19 3.30
CA LEU A 95 13.65 2.91 4.27
C LEU A 95 12.25 2.31 4.39
N ASN A 96 11.59 2.03 3.27
CA ASN A 96 10.28 1.39 3.26
C ASN A 96 10.28 0.04 3.99
N TYR A 97 11.26 -0.81 3.73
CA TYR A 97 11.32 -2.15 4.32
C TYR A 97 11.77 -2.16 5.79
N ILE A 98 12.58 -1.20 6.21
CA ILE A 98 12.85 -0.94 7.63
C ILE A 98 11.56 -0.52 8.34
N LEU A 99 10.82 0.44 7.79
CA LEU A 99 9.53 0.87 8.32
C LEU A 99 8.51 -0.28 8.32
N THR A 100 8.54 -1.15 7.32
CA THR A 100 7.69 -2.36 7.26
C THR A 100 7.99 -3.30 8.44
N GLY A 101 9.27 -3.50 8.77
CA GLY A 101 9.68 -4.28 9.94
C GLY A 101 9.24 -3.64 11.26
N ILE A 102 9.42 -2.31 11.40
CA ILE A 102 8.96 -1.54 12.57
C ILE A 102 7.44 -1.65 12.72
N PHE A 103 6.69 -1.49 11.62
CA PHE A 103 5.25 -1.67 11.60
C PHE A 103 4.88 -3.08 12.07
N GLY A 104 5.51 -4.13 11.54
CA GLY A 104 5.24 -5.52 11.93
C GLY A 104 5.44 -5.73 13.43
N TYR A 105 6.54 -5.22 13.99
CA TYR A 105 6.82 -5.28 15.42
C TYR A 105 5.76 -4.54 16.25
N LEU A 106 5.44 -3.29 15.92
CA LEU A 106 4.47 -2.48 16.65
C LEU A 106 3.05 -3.05 16.54
N PHE A 107 2.66 -3.47 15.33
CA PHE A 107 1.36 -4.06 15.08
C PHE A 107 1.15 -5.36 15.85
N SER A 108 2.22 -6.14 16.10
CA SER A 108 2.15 -7.37 16.90
C SER A 108 1.76 -7.13 18.37
N GLN A 109 1.96 -5.91 18.88
CA GLN A 109 1.61 -5.54 20.24
C GLN A 109 0.18 -5.01 20.31
N SER A 110 -0.53 -5.33 21.39
CA SER A 110 -1.93 -4.95 21.56
C SER A 110 -2.15 -3.66 22.36
N ASP A 111 -1.10 -3.00 22.85
CA ASP A 111 -1.24 -1.79 23.67
C ASP A 111 -1.48 -0.53 22.83
N LYS A 112 -2.01 0.52 23.47
CA LYS A 112 -2.36 1.78 22.79
C LYS A 112 -1.16 2.48 22.15
N LYS A 113 0.01 2.49 22.80
CA LYS A 113 1.20 3.18 22.29
C LYS A 113 1.67 2.51 21.01
N SER A 114 1.68 1.18 20.99
CA SER A 114 2.08 0.42 19.80
C SER A 114 1.10 0.59 18.64
N ARG A 115 -0.21 0.67 18.88
CA ARG A 115 -1.19 0.98 17.82
C ARG A 115 -0.98 2.37 17.20
N ILE A 116 -0.76 3.38 18.04
CA ILE A 116 -0.42 4.73 17.57
C ILE A 116 0.89 4.69 16.77
N GLY A 117 1.91 4.01 17.27
CA GLY A 117 3.19 3.85 16.59
C GLY A 117 3.07 3.15 15.23
N ALA A 118 2.28 2.08 15.14
CA ALA A 118 2.02 1.37 13.89
C ALA A 118 1.29 2.26 12.86
N ALA A 119 0.31 3.05 13.31
CA ALA A 119 -0.40 4.00 12.46
C ALA A 119 0.53 5.11 11.94
N ILE A 120 1.35 5.71 12.80
CA ILE A 120 2.35 6.72 12.40
C ILE A 120 3.35 6.11 11.42
N THR A 121 3.85 4.90 11.69
CA THR A 121 4.80 4.19 10.83
C THR A 121 4.22 3.99 9.44
N THR A 122 2.96 3.54 9.34
CA THR A 122 2.27 3.37 8.05
C THR A 122 2.15 4.69 7.28
N ILE A 123 1.77 5.77 7.97
CA ILE A 123 1.67 7.11 7.36
C ILE A 123 3.06 7.58 6.87
N SER A 124 4.12 7.31 7.62
CA SER A 124 5.51 7.64 7.24
C SER A 124 6.03 6.80 6.06
N MET A 125 5.48 5.62 5.80
CA MET A 125 5.85 4.80 4.63
C MET A 125 5.39 5.44 3.32
N LEU A 126 4.25 6.15 3.30
CA LEU A 126 3.73 6.77 2.08
C LEU A 126 4.71 7.77 1.42
N PRO A 127 5.27 8.78 2.10
CA PRO A 127 6.25 9.66 1.47
C PRO A 127 7.51 8.91 1.03
N ALA A 128 7.94 7.87 1.75
CA ALA A 128 9.05 7.02 1.33
C ALA A 128 8.73 6.24 0.04
N ALA A 129 7.50 5.75 -0.12
CA ALA A 129 7.03 5.08 -1.33
C ALA A 129 6.88 6.05 -2.51
N ILE A 130 6.41 7.28 -2.28
CA ILE A 130 6.42 8.34 -3.30
C ILE A 130 7.85 8.66 -3.72
N GLY A 131 8.80 8.71 -2.77
CA GLY A 131 10.23 8.87 -3.07
C GLY A 131 10.78 7.71 -3.90
N LEU A 132 10.38 6.47 -3.60
CA LEU A 132 10.73 5.28 -4.38
C LEU A 132 10.16 5.35 -5.81
N HIS A 133 8.88 5.73 -5.94
CA HIS A 133 8.18 5.90 -7.21
C HIS A 133 8.90 6.90 -8.12
N ARG A 134 9.19 8.10 -7.58
CA ARG A 134 9.95 9.15 -8.29
C ARG A 134 11.38 8.75 -8.61
N ALA A 135 12.06 8.03 -7.71
CA ALA A 135 13.43 7.57 -7.94
C ALA A 135 13.51 6.53 -9.08
N LEU A 136 12.43 5.79 -9.31
CA LEU A 136 12.24 4.90 -10.45
C LEU A 136 11.65 5.63 -11.67
N GLU A 137 11.46 6.94 -11.60
CA GLU A 137 10.97 7.81 -12.68
C GLU A 137 9.61 7.33 -13.23
N ILE A 138 8.79 6.64 -12.42
CA ILE A 138 7.48 6.07 -12.82
C ILE A 138 6.56 7.18 -13.33
N GLY A 139 5.99 6.99 -14.52
CA GLY A 139 5.14 7.99 -15.18
C GLY A 139 5.90 9.13 -15.87
N GLU A 140 7.24 9.16 -15.77
CA GLU A 140 8.11 10.18 -16.36
C GLU A 140 8.94 9.65 -17.53
N THR A 141 9.44 8.41 -17.43
CA THR A 141 10.28 7.79 -18.47
C THR A 141 9.76 6.43 -18.92
N GLU A 142 9.81 6.19 -20.21
CA GLU A 142 9.55 4.86 -20.76
C GLU A 142 10.76 3.94 -20.56
N VAL A 143 10.50 2.70 -20.17
CA VAL A 143 11.54 1.68 -20.01
C VAL A 143 11.03 0.35 -20.56
N ASN A 144 11.96 -0.48 -21.01
CA ASN A 144 11.68 -1.78 -21.59
C ASN A 144 12.07 -2.92 -20.63
N GLY A 145 11.65 -4.13 -20.98
CA GLY A 145 12.04 -5.34 -20.27
C GLY A 145 11.43 -5.46 -18.87
N PRO A 146 12.08 -6.21 -17.95
CA PRO A 146 11.51 -6.48 -16.63
C PRO A 146 11.29 -5.23 -15.79
N GLU A 147 12.11 -4.19 -15.96
CA GLU A 147 11.97 -2.92 -15.22
C GLU A 147 10.57 -2.32 -15.36
N ASN A 148 9.97 -2.39 -16.56
CA ASN A 148 8.62 -1.87 -16.82
C ASN A 148 7.57 -2.54 -15.93
N ILE A 149 7.61 -3.88 -15.85
CA ILE A 149 6.66 -4.65 -15.05
C ILE A 149 6.91 -4.40 -13.55
N LEU A 150 8.17 -4.36 -13.12
CA LEU A 150 8.54 -4.16 -11.72
C LEU A 150 8.13 -2.78 -11.20
N ARG A 151 8.19 -1.75 -12.04
CA ARG A 151 7.69 -0.39 -11.72
C ARG A 151 6.20 -0.41 -11.40
N LYS A 152 5.38 -1.19 -12.12
CA LYS A 152 3.94 -1.31 -11.84
C LYS A 152 3.65 -1.87 -10.44
N PHE A 153 4.47 -2.79 -9.93
CA PHE A 153 4.32 -3.26 -8.55
C PHE A 153 4.65 -2.18 -7.52
N VAL A 154 5.56 -1.25 -7.83
CA VAL A 154 5.82 -0.08 -6.98
C VAL A 154 4.66 0.92 -7.05
N SER A 155 4.02 1.08 -8.20
CA SER A 155 2.77 1.83 -8.35
C SER A 155 1.68 1.28 -7.43
N LEU A 156 1.44 -0.04 -7.46
CA LEU A 156 0.51 -0.73 -6.57
C LEU A 156 0.88 -0.50 -5.10
N TYR A 157 2.16 -0.63 -4.75
CA TYR A 157 2.61 -0.43 -3.38
C TYR A 157 2.33 0.99 -2.87
N THR A 158 2.61 1.99 -3.71
CA THR A 158 2.42 3.40 -3.36
C THR A 158 0.92 3.73 -3.24
N GLY A 159 0.09 3.22 -4.15
CA GLY A 159 -1.36 3.35 -4.09
C GLY A 159 -1.96 2.71 -2.84
N TRP A 160 -1.49 1.52 -2.48
CA TRP A 160 -1.93 0.82 -1.27
C TRP A 160 -1.58 1.59 -0.01
N LEU A 161 -0.38 2.16 0.07
CA LEU A 161 0.03 2.98 1.22
C LEU A 161 -0.82 4.23 1.41
N THR A 162 -1.47 4.75 0.37
CA THR A 162 -2.45 5.83 0.50
C THR A 162 -3.73 5.35 1.18
N ALA A 163 -4.29 4.20 0.79
CA ALA A 163 -5.41 3.59 1.51
C ALA A 163 -5.03 3.25 2.96
N ALA A 164 -3.87 2.63 3.17
CA ALA A 164 -3.38 2.24 4.48
C ALA A 164 -3.14 3.46 5.39
N SER A 165 -2.71 4.59 4.82
CA SER A 165 -2.57 5.86 5.55
C SER A 165 -3.92 6.41 6.01
N ALA A 166 -4.99 6.26 5.21
CA ALA A 166 -6.34 6.65 5.63
C ALA A 166 -6.89 5.78 6.76
N VAL A 167 -6.68 4.46 6.69
CA VAL A 167 -6.98 3.52 7.78
C VAL A 167 -6.18 3.88 9.04
N SER A 168 -4.91 4.24 8.88
CA SER A 168 -4.05 4.63 10.00
C SER A 168 -4.48 5.96 10.62
N ALA A 169 -4.83 6.96 9.81
CA ALA A 169 -5.32 8.26 10.29
C ALA A 169 -6.62 8.12 11.08
N THR A 170 -7.58 7.34 10.56
CA THR A 170 -8.84 7.04 11.27
C THR A 170 -8.60 6.23 12.55
N THR A 171 -7.60 5.35 12.57
CA THR A 171 -7.15 4.66 13.79
C THR A 171 -6.62 5.66 14.83
N LEU A 172 -5.81 6.65 14.43
CA LEU A 172 -5.31 7.68 15.34
C LEU A 172 -6.46 8.52 15.94
N VAL A 173 -7.46 8.87 15.14
CA VAL A 173 -8.68 9.56 15.60
C VAL A 173 -9.41 8.75 16.66
N GLN A 174 -9.54 7.42 16.46
CA GLN A 174 -10.15 6.52 17.44
C GLN A 174 -9.35 6.44 18.73
N GLU A 175 -8.02 6.31 18.65
CA GLU A 175 -7.14 6.25 19.81
C GLU A 175 -7.08 7.58 20.58
N ALA A 176 -7.28 8.71 19.90
CA ALA A 176 -7.44 10.03 20.52
C ALA A 176 -8.79 10.19 21.24
N GLY A 177 -9.78 9.33 20.92
CA GLY A 177 -11.07 9.28 21.61
C GLY A 177 -12.21 10.02 20.90
N PHE A 178 -12.03 10.48 19.67
CA PHE A 178 -13.03 11.22 18.89
C PHE A 178 -14.03 10.34 18.10
N ALA A 179 -13.85 9.02 18.14
CA ALA A 179 -14.68 8.04 17.43
C ALA A 179 -14.95 6.83 18.33
N ARG A 180 -15.50 7.08 19.52
CA ARG A 180 -15.77 6.03 20.53
C ARG A 180 -17.11 5.37 20.28
N LYS A 181 -18.11 6.13 19.82
CA LYS A 181 -19.44 5.63 19.52
C LYS A 181 -19.55 5.18 18.06
N PRO A 182 -20.40 4.20 17.72
CA PRO A 182 -20.63 3.77 16.34
C PRO A 182 -21.00 4.92 15.40
N GLU A 183 -21.87 5.83 15.84
CA GLU A 183 -22.29 7.00 15.04
C GLU A 183 -21.15 7.98 14.73
N GLU A 184 -20.24 8.19 15.69
CA GLU A 184 -19.05 9.02 15.47
C GLU A 184 -18.10 8.35 14.49
N ALA A 185 -17.84 7.05 14.65
CA ALA A 185 -17.02 6.28 13.73
C ALA A 185 -17.58 6.30 12.30
N LYS A 186 -18.91 6.25 12.16
CA LYS A 186 -19.60 6.39 10.87
C LYS A 186 -19.34 7.75 10.23
N LYS A 187 -19.48 8.85 10.97
CA LYS A 187 -19.18 10.21 10.46
C LYS A 187 -17.73 10.33 9.96
N TRP A 188 -16.77 9.80 10.71
CA TRP A 188 -15.37 9.79 10.28
C TRP A 188 -15.15 8.96 9.02
N ALA A 189 -15.81 7.82 8.88
CA ALA A 189 -15.72 6.99 7.68
C ALA A 189 -16.34 7.67 6.45
N LEU A 190 -17.52 8.30 6.61
CA LEU A 190 -18.19 9.06 5.54
C LEU A 190 -17.34 10.23 5.03
N GLY A 191 -16.54 10.85 5.89
CA GLY A 191 -15.57 11.88 5.46
C GLY A 191 -14.28 11.29 4.88
N ALA A 192 -13.71 10.27 5.52
CA ALA A 192 -12.41 9.71 5.12
C ALA A 192 -12.46 9.03 3.74
N LEU A 193 -13.56 8.35 3.38
CA LEU A 193 -13.65 7.62 2.12
C LEU A 193 -13.59 8.54 0.89
N PRO A 194 -14.44 9.60 0.76
CA PRO A 194 -14.32 10.54 -0.36
C PRO A 194 -12.99 11.30 -0.37
N LEU A 195 -12.49 11.71 0.81
CA LEU A 195 -11.20 12.42 0.90
C LEU A 195 -10.04 11.55 0.40
N THR A 196 -10.00 10.28 0.80
CA THR A 196 -8.97 9.33 0.36
C THR A 196 -9.09 9.04 -1.13
N THR A 197 -10.32 8.90 -1.63
CA THR A 197 -10.60 8.68 -3.06
C THR A 197 -10.13 9.86 -3.90
N GLY A 198 -10.50 11.08 -3.51
CA GLY A 198 -10.10 12.32 -4.19
C GLY A 198 -8.58 12.54 -4.14
N ALA A 199 -7.97 12.36 -2.97
CA ALA A 199 -6.51 12.44 -2.81
C ALA A 199 -5.80 11.39 -3.66
N GLY A 200 -6.30 10.15 -3.67
CA GLY A 200 -5.78 9.06 -4.48
C GLY A 200 -5.82 9.36 -5.97
N ALA A 201 -6.97 9.83 -6.49
CA ALA A 201 -7.10 10.26 -7.88
C ALA A 201 -6.17 11.43 -8.22
N ALA A 202 -6.06 12.43 -7.34
CA ALA A 202 -5.18 13.57 -7.54
C ALA A 202 -3.69 13.17 -7.56
N ILE A 203 -3.27 12.26 -6.67
CA ILE A 203 -1.90 11.74 -6.64
C ILE A 203 -1.62 10.92 -7.90
N ALA A 204 -2.50 10.00 -8.30
CA ALA A 204 -2.35 9.22 -9.53
C ALA A 204 -2.21 10.11 -10.77
N ASN A 205 -2.98 11.21 -10.83
CA ASN A 205 -2.86 12.21 -11.90
C ASN A 205 -1.51 12.92 -11.87
N ARG A 206 -1.06 13.38 -10.69
CA ARG A 206 0.24 14.07 -10.55
C ARG A 206 1.44 13.18 -10.83
N LEU A 207 1.31 11.88 -10.56
CA LEU A 207 2.34 10.88 -10.81
C LEU A 207 2.27 10.31 -12.24
N ASN A 208 1.27 10.70 -13.04
CA ASN A 208 1.01 10.13 -14.35
C ASN A 208 1.01 8.58 -14.35
N ASP A 209 0.37 7.99 -13.34
CA ASP A 209 0.47 6.55 -13.07
C ASP A 209 -0.93 5.96 -12.81
N PRO A 210 -1.55 5.28 -13.79
CA PRO A 210 -2.87 4.68 -13.60
C PRO A 210 -2.82 3.45 -12.69
N TYR A 211 -1.72 2.68 -12.66
CA TYR A 211 -1.63 1.44 -11.88
C TYR A 211 -1.72 1.70 -10.38
N TYR A 212 -1.31 2.88 -9.93
CA TYR A 212 -1.52 3.36 -8.57
C TYR A 212 -2.98 3.23 -8.09
N LEU A 213 -3.96 3.41 -8.98
CA LEU A 213 -5.39 3.36 -8.62
C LEU A 213 -5.88 1.94 -8.30
N LEU A 214 -5.25 0.90 -8.82
CA LEU A 214 -5.74 -0.48 -8.70
C LEU A 214 -5.84 -0.95 -7.24
N THR A 215 -4.89 -0.57 -6.40
CA THR A 215 -4.92 -0.91 -4.98
C THR A 215 -5.91 -0.06 -4.18
N LEU A 216 -6.20 1.18 -4.61
CA LEU A 216 -7.26 2.00 -4.02
C LEU A 216 -8.64 1.43 -4.35
N ILE A 217 -8.86 1.04 -5.60
CA ILE A 217 -10.07 0.33 -6.06
C ILE A 217 -10.24 -0.94 -5.22
N THR A 218 -9.18 -1.74 -5.09
CA THR A 218 -9.20 -2.98 -4.31
C THR A 218 -9.50 -2.73 -2.83
N ALA A 219 -8.93 -1.67 -2.22
CA ALA A 219 -9.21 -1.27 -0.85
C ALA A 219 -10.69 -0.89 -0.66
N LEU A 220 -11.23 -0.04 -1.53
CA LEU A 220 -12.62 0.41 -1.48
C LEU A 220 -13.60 -0.76 -1.70
N THR A 221 -13.31 -1.65 -2.64
CA THR A 221 -14.08 -2.89 -2.83
C THR A 221 -14.04 -3.76 -1.58
N GLY A 222 -12.87 -3.92 -0.96
CA GLY A 222 -12.72 -4.66 0.30
C GLY A 222 -13.48 -4.04 1.47
N ILE A 223 -13.61 -2.72 1.51
CA ILE A 223 -14.43 -1.99 2.50
C ILE A 223 -15.91 -2.25 2.23
N ALA A 224 -16.35 -2.15 0.97
CA ALA A 224 -17.73 -2.41 0.58
C ALA A 224 -18.18 -3.81 1.01
N VAL A 225 -17.39 -4.83 0.67
CA VAL A 225 -17.66 -6.23 1.05
C VAL A 225 -17.71 -6.39 2.57
N LYS A 226 -16.77 -5.78 3.32
CA LYS A 226 -16.77 -5.89 4.78
C LYS A 226 -18.01 -5.26 5.43
N GLN A 227 -18.52 -4.19 4.84
CA GLN A 227 -19.60 -3.39 5.44
C GLN A 227 -20.99 -3.76 4.91
N GLN A 228 -21.11 -4.61 3.89
CA GLN A 228 -22.39 -4.92 3.23
C GLN A 228 -23.51 -5.34 4.21
N ASP A 229 -23.19 -6.15 5.22
CA ASP A 229 -24.15 -6.66 6.21
C ASP A 229 -24.11 -5.90 7.54
N ARG A 230 -23.20 -4.93 7.68
CA ARG A 230 -22.93 -4.20 8.94
C ARG A 230 -23.34 -2.73 8.87
N ASN A 231 -23.12 -2.09 7.74
CA ASN A 231 -23.38 -0.68 7.51
C ASN A 231 -23.59 -0.43 6.01
N ALA A 232 -24.84 -0.55 5.57
CA ALA A 232 -25.23 -0.42 4.16
C ALA A 232 -24.76 0.90 3.53
N GLU A 233 -24.82 2.01 4.28
CA GLU A 233 -24.42 3.32 3.78
C GLU A 233 -22.92 3.38 3.47
N ILE A 234 -22.06 2.89 4.38
CA ILE A 234 -20.61 2.82 4.13
C ILE A 234 -20.30 1.85 2.99
N SER A 235 -21.02 0.72 2.93
CA SER A 235 -20.85 -0.26 1.85
C SER A 235 -21.11 0.35 0.48
N ILE A 236 -22.29 0.97 0.30
CA ILE A 236 -22.71 1.59 -0.96
C ILE A 236 -21.75 2.73 -1.33
N LEU A 237 -21.36 3.57 -0.38
CA LEU A 237 -20.41 4.65 -0.63
C LEU A 237 -19.07 4.10 -1.12
N ALA A 238 -18.51 3.10 -0.44
CA ALA A 238 -17.23 2.50 -0.82
C ALA A 238 -17.30 1.83 -2.20
N GLY A 239 -18.37 1.10 -2.50
CA GLY A 239 -18.59 0.49 -3.82
C GLY A 239 -18.74 1.52 -4.94
N THR A 240 -19.45 2.62 -4.67
CA THR A 240 -19.61 3.74 -5.62
C THR A 240 -18.26 4.41 -5.91
N LEU A 241 -17.49 4.71 -4.87
CA LEU A 241 -16.16 5.33 -5.01
C LEU A 241 -15.17 4.38 -5.72
N SER A 242 -15.26 3.07 -5.47
CA SER A 242 -14.47 2.05 -6.17
C SER A 242 -14.77 2.07 -7.67
N THR A 243 -16.05 2.06 -8.04
CA THR A 243 -16.51 2.13 -9.44
C THR A 243 -16.09 3.44 -10.11
N TYR A 244 -16.16 4.56 -9.39
CA TYR A 244 -15.67 5.85 -9.87
C TYR A 244 -14.17 5.82 -10.19
N LEU A 245 -13.33 5.27 -9.30
CA LEU A 245 -11.89 5.14 -9.57
C LEU A 245 -11.61 4.17 -10.71
N LEU A 246 -12.40 3.10 -10.85
CA LEU A 246 -12.29 2.17 -11.98
C LEU A 246 -12.55 2.88 -13.32
N ALA A 247 -13.55 3.77 -13.38
CA ALA A 247 -13.83 4.56 -14.58
C ALA A 247 -12.65 5.51 -14.92
N ILE A 248 -12.05 6.15 -13.91
CA ILE A 248 -10.83 6.98 -14.11
C ILE A 248 -9.68 6.12 -14.64
N PHE A 249 -9.46 4.96 -14.04
CA PHE A 249 -8.42 4.03 -14.47
C PHE A 249 -8.60 3.61 -15.93
N GLN A 250 -9.80 3.19 -16.32
CA GLN A 250 -10.12 2.77 -17.70
C GLN A 250 -9.90 3.91 -18.70
N LYS A 251 -10.33 5.13 -18.37
CA LYS A 251 -10.11 6.31 -19.19
C LYS A 251 -8.61 6.53 -19.45
N LYS A 252 -7.79 6.52 -18.39
CA LYS A 252 -6.33 6.69 -18.51
C LYS A 252 -5.66 5.61 -19.34
N MET A 253 -6.03 4.35 -19.13
CA MET A 253 -5.48 3.23 -19.90
C MET A 253 -5.83 3.33 -21.40
N THR A 254 -6.98 3.91 -21.73
CA THR A 254 -7.40 4.11 -23.13
C THR A 254 -6.61 5.23 -23.79
N GLU A 255 -6.40 6.33 -23.06
CA GLU A 255 -5.54 7.44 -23.51
C GLU A 255 -4.11 6.96 -23.76
N GLU A 256 -3.52 6.20 -22.83
CA GLU A 256 -2.16 5.64 -22.95
C GLU A 256 -2.00 4.78 -24.22
N LYS A 257 -2.95 3.86 -24.49
CA LYS A 257 -2.92 3.02 -25.70
C LYS A 257 -3.00 3.83 -26.99
N TYR A 258 -3.84 4.87 -27.01
CA TYR A 258 -4.00 5.73 -28.18
C TYR A 258 -2.70 6.48 -28.52
N PHE A 259 -1.96 6.95 -27.51
CA PHE A 259 -0.67 7.62 -27.73
C PHE A 259 0.38 6.66 -28.28
N ILE A 260 0.52 5.46 -27.70
CA ILE A 260 1.50 4.45 -28.17
C ILE A 260 1.23 4.08 -29.63
N GLN A 261 -0.03 3.81 -30.00
CA GLN A 261 -0.38 3.44 -31.37
C GLN A 261 -0.08 4.56 -32.38
N LYS A 262 -0.16 5.83 -31.96
CA LYS A 262 0.16 6.97 -32.83
C LYS A 262 1.67 7.15 -33.04
N GLU A 263 2.48 6.83 -32.04
CA GLU A 263 3.95 6.85 -32.16
C GLU A 263 4.47 5.69 -33.02
N GLU A 264 3.83 4.51 -32.99
CA GLU A 264 4.24 3.38 -33.85
C GLU A 264 3.92 3.57 -35.35
N VAL A 265 3.02 4.51 -35.69
CA VAL A 265 2.56 4.77 -37.07
C VAL A 265 3.33 5.94 -37.74
N ASN A 266 4.12 6.71 -36.98
CA ASN A 266 4.97 7.80 -37.50
C ASN A 266 6.45 7.41 -37.49
#